data_AF-A0A392U2T6-F1
#
_entry.id   AF-A0A392U2T6-F1
#
_cell.length_a   1.000
_cell.length_b   1.000
_cell.length_c   1.000
_cell.angle_alpha   90.00
_cell.angle_beta   90.00
_cell.angle_gamma   90.00
#
_symmetry.space_group_name_H-M   'P 1'
#
loop_
_entity.id
_entity.type
_entity.pdbx_description
1 polymer ?
#
loop_
_entity_poly.entity_id
_entity_poly.type
_entity_poly.pdbx_seq_one_letter_code
_entity_poly.pdbx_strand_id
1 'polypeptide(L)' 'MVYVGQQGLDKGNKMVFFDGAKRFELEDLLRASAEMLGKGTLGTVYKAVLDDGSIVAVKRLKEVQIGGKREFEQR' A
#
# COMPACT_ATOMS: atom_id res chain seq x y z
N MET A 1 -5.87 -1.64 -1.00
CA MET A 1 -5.22 -1.33 0.30
C MET A 1 -4.60 0.05 0.20
N VAL A 2 -4.75 0.88 1.22
CA VAL A 2 -4.12 2.21 1.26
C VAL A 2 -2.92 2.10 2.19
N TYR A 3 -1.72 2.24 1.62
CA TYR A 3 -0.51 2.45 2.41
C TYR A 3 -0.47 3.91 2.83
N VAL A 4 -0.31 4.16 4.12
CA VAL A 4 0.10 5.48 4.61
C VAL A 4 1.63 5.52 4.53
N GLY A 5 2.17 6.35 3.63
CA GLY A 5 3.60 6.42 3.34
C GLY A 5 4.45 6.90 4.51
N GLN A 6 5.68 6.37 4.58
CA GLN A 6 6.73 6.66 5.55
C GLN A 6 7.04 8.16 5.66
N GLN A 7 6.96 8.70 6.87
CA GLN A 7 7.79 9.84 7.29
C GLN A 7 8.75 9.34 8.35
N GLY A 8 10.01 9.11 7.95
CA GLY A 8 11.06 8.63 8.85
C GLY A 8 10.83 7.21 9.33
N LEU A 9 11.90 6.52 9.68
CA LEU A 9 11.90 5.12 10.10
C LEU A 9 11.08 4.81 11.38
N ASP A 10 10.40 5.79 11.98
CA ASP A 10 9.80 5.68 13.31
C ASP A 10 8.31 6.10 13.41
N LYS A 11 7.61 6.34 12.29
CA LYS A 11 6.16 6.63 12.33
C LYS A 11 5.33 5.74 11.41
N GLY A 12 5.16 4.49 11.87
CA GLY A 12 3.96 3.69 11.68
C GLY A 12 3.86 2.89 10.39
N ASN A 13 4.41 1.68 10.40
CA ASN A 13 4.10 0.59 9.46
C ASN A 13 2.66 0.08 9.66
N LYS A 14 1.67 0.98 9.66
CA LYS A 14 0.27 0.64 9.95
C LYS A 14 -0.44 0.22 8.68
N MET A 15 -0.82 -1.06 8.65
CA MET A 15 -1.68 -1.62 7.62
C MET A 15 -3.15 -1.48 8.06
N VAL A 16 -4.00 -0.99 7.16
CA VAL A 16 -5.45 -0.88 7.39
C VAL A 16 -6.17 -1.71 6.34
N PHE A 17 -7.10 -2.54 6.82
CA PHE A 17 -7.90 -3.44 6.00
C PHE A 17 -9.37 -3.11 6.18
N PHE A 18 -10.10 -3.13 5.07
CA PHE A 18 -11.56 -3.11 5.10
C PHE A 18 -12.08 -4.48 5.55
N ASP A 19 -13.33 -4.51 6.02
CA ASP A 19 -13.96 -5.76 6.42
C ASP A 19 -14.07 -6.74 5.22
N GLY A 20 -13.91 -8.03 5.49
CA GLY A 20 -13.86 -9.09 4.48
C GLY A 20 -12.60 -9.10 3.60
N ALA A 21 -11.67 -8.14 3.74
CA ALA A 21 -10.41 -8.16 3.01
C ALA A 21 -9.45 -9.21 3.58
N LYS A 22 -8.79 -9.95 2.68
CA LYS A 22 -7.71 -10.87 3.06
C LYS A 22 -6.60 -10.09 3.79
N ARG A 23 -6.20 -10.61 4.94
CA ARG A 23 -5.12 -10.06 5.78
C ARG A 23 -3.78 -10.62 5.32
N PHE A 24 -2.76 -9.78 5.41
CA PHE A 24 -1.35 -10.12 5.18
C PHE A 24 -0.52 -9.07 5.91
N GLU A 25 0.71 -9.41 6.25
CA GLU A 25 1.63 -8.51 6.92
C GLU A 25 2.44 -7.68 5.91
N LEU A 26 3.12 -6.66 6.40
CA LEU A 26 4.00 -5.85 5.55
C LEU A 26 5.17 -6.70 5.01
N GLU A 27 5.66 -7.61 5.82
CA GLU A 27 6.74 -8.55 5.48
C GLU A 27 6.38 -9.42 4.29
N ASP A 28 5.12 -9.87 4.19
CA ASP A 28 4.62 -10.67 3.06
C ASP A 28 4.74 -9.88 1.75
N LEU A 29 4.43 -8.59 1.77
CA LEU A 29 4.55 -7.68 0.63
C LEU A 29 5.99 -7.36 0.24
N LEU A 30 6.87 -7.23 1.23
CA LEU A 30 8.29 -6.93 0.99
C LEU A 30 9.02 -8.12 0.37
N ARG A 31 8.52 -9.34 0.61
CA ARG A 31 9.04 -10.59 0.03
C ARG A 31 8.37 -10.96 -1.29
N ALA A 32 7.15 -10.48 -1.52
CA ALA A 32 6.37 -10.77 -2.71
C ALA A 32 7.10 -10.38 -4.00
N SER A 33 6.97 -11.24 -5.03
CA SER A 33 7.34 -10.87 -6.39
C SER A 33 6.39 -9.79 -6.89
N ALA A 34 6.90 -8.79 -7.60
CA ALA A 34 6.08 -7.70 -8.11
C ALA A 34 6.44 -7.28 -9.54
N GLU A 35 5.43 -7.14 -10.38
CA GLU A 35 5.57 -6.57 -11.73
C GLU A 35 4.90 -5.19 -11.79
N MET A 36 5.57 -4.24 -12.46
CA MET A 36 5.00 -2.90 -12.65
C MET A 36 3.87 -2.97 -13.68
N LEU A 37 2.68 -2.53 -13.29
CA LEU A 37 1.53 -2.43 -14.19
C LEU A 37 1.45 -1.07 -14.89
N GLY A 38 1.90 0.00 -14.22
CA GLY A 38 1.90 1.32 -14.84
C GLY A 38 2.23 2.46 -13.88
N LYS A 39 2.54 3.62 -14.47
CA LYS A 39 2.87 4.86 -13.77
C LYS A 39 1.79 5.92 -14.04
N GLY A 40 1.21 6.46 -12.98
CA GLY A 40 0.25 7.57 -13.04
C GLY A 40 0.77 8.84 -12.38
N THR A 41 -0.07 9.86 -12.33
CA THR A 41 0.24 11.16 -11.71
C THR A 41 0.59 10.99 -10.23
N LEU A 42 -0.24 10.26 -9.49
CA LEU A 42 -0.16 10.12 -8.02
C LEU A 42 0.82 9.03 -7.54
N GLY A 43 1.32 8.17 -8.42
CA GLY A 43 2.07 7.00 -7.99
C GLY A 43 2.28 5.97 -9.09
N THR A 44 2.89 4.85 -8.71
CA THR A 44 3.11 3.68 -9.56
C THR A 44 2.29 2.52 -9.02
N VAL A 45 1.70 1.73 -9.91
CA VAL A 45 0.91 0.54 -9.57
C VAL A 45 1.71 -0.71 -9.93
N TYR A 46 1.69 -1.67 -9.02
CA TYR A 46 2.33 -2.97 -9.15
C TYR A 46 1.30 -4.07 -8.92
N LYS A 47 1.49 -5.20 -9.60
CA LYS A 47 0.85 -6.47 -9.27
C LYS A 47 1.86 -7.27 -8.45
N ALA A 48 1.49 -7.63 -7.24
CA ALA A 48 2.31 -8.45 -6.35
C ALA A 48 1.69 -9.83 -6.17
N VAL A 49 2.52 -10.87 -6.20
CA VAL A 49 2.14 -12.25 -5.89
C VAL A 49 2.75 -12.61 -4.54
N LEU A 50 1.88 -12.83 -3.55
CA LEU A 50 2.26 -13.24 -2.20
C LEU A 50 2.68 -14.72 -2.18
N ASP A 51 3.35 -15.14 -1.10
CA ASP A 51 3.87 -16.51 -0.94
C ASP A 51 2.78 -17.58 -0.98
N ASP A 52 1.55 -17.23 -0.56
CA ASP A 52 0.39 -18.11 -0.62
C ASP A 52 -0.31 -18.14 -2.00
N GLY A 53 0.29 -17.50 -3.00
CA GLY A 53 -0.22 -17.40 -4.37
C GLY A 53 -1.28 -16.29 -4.57
N SER A 54 -1.66 -15.56 -3.52
CA SER A 54 -2.60 -14.45 -3.65
C SER A 54 -2.03 -13.31 -4.47
N ILE A 55 -2.87 -12.70 -5.29
CA ILE A 55 -2.47 -11.56 -6.13
C ILE A 55 -3.10 -10.30 -5.58
N VAL A 56 -2.27 -9.28 -5.32
CA VAL A 56 -2.70 -7.97 -4.81
C VAL A 56 -2.18 -6.83 -5.69
N ALA A 57 -2.97 -5.77 -5.84
CA ALA A 57 -2.55 -4.55 -6.49
C ALA A 57 -1.99 -3.56 -5.44
N VAL A 58 -0.75 -3.12 -5.64
CA VAL A 58 -0.03 -2.21 -4.75
C VAL A 58 0.16 -0.87 -5.45
N LYS A 59 -0.34 0.23 -4.86
CA LYS A 59 -0.12 1.58 -5.39
C LYS A 59 0.87 2.33 -4.49
N ARG A 60 2.11 2.43 -4.96
CA ARG A 60 3.14 3.25 -4.30
C ARG A 60 2.91 4.70 -4.67
N LEU A 61 2.44 5.50 -3.71
CA LEU A 61 2.23 6.93 -3.90
C LEU A 61 3.58 7.65 -4.01
N LYS A 62 3.66 8.67 -4.86
CA LYS A 62 4.81 9.59 -4.87
C LYS A 62 4.78 10.41 -3.59
N GLU A 63 5.95 10.94 -3.20
CA GLU A 63 6.04 11.93 -2.14
C GLU A 63 5.36 13.23 -2.62
N VAL A 64 4.06 13.29 -2.39
CA VAL A 64 3.23 14.46 -2.61
C VAL A 64 2.77 14.87 -1.22
N GLN A 65 2.72 16.16 -0.93
CA GLN A 65 2.02 16.68 0.25
C GLN A 65 0.54 16.26 0.11
N ILE A 66 0.20 15.06 0.54
CA ILE A 66 -1.18 14.56 0.56
C ILE A 66 -1.85 15.35 1.69
N GLY A 67 -2.39 16.52 1.34
CA GLY A 67 -3.20 17.36 2.24
C GLY A 67 -4.45 16.65 2.79
N GLY A 68 -4.73 15.42 2.33
CA GLY A 68 -5.90 14.62 2.67
C GLY A 68 -5.73 13.57 3.77
N LYS A 69 -4.63 13.54 4.56
CA LYS A 69 -4.55 12.60 5.70
C LYS A 69 -5.77 12.71 6.65
N ARG A 70 -6.38 13.90 6.73
CA ARG A 70 -7.59 14.17 7.53
C ARG A 70 -8.91 13.75 6.90
N GLU A 71 -8.98 13.53 5.58
CA GLU A 71 -10.24 13.22 4.90
C GLU A 71 -10.60 11.73 4.93
N PHE A 72 -9.62 10.85 5.17
CA PHE A 72 -9.88 9.42 5.31
C PHE A 72 -10.25 9.00 6.75
N GLU A 73 -10.06 9.89 7.74
CA GLU A 73 -10.41 9.63 9.15
C GLU A 73 -11.81 10.15 9.53
N GLN A 74 -12.51 10.84 8.63
CA GLN A 74 -13.87 11.32 8.86
C GLN A 74 -14.85 10.71 7.86
N ARG A 75 -15.30 9.48 8.12
CA ARG A 75 -16.65 8.99 7.79
C ARG A 75 -16.94 7.64 8.43
#